data_AF-G7EIA1-F1
#
_entry.id   AF-G7EIA1-F1
#
_cell.length_a   1.000
_cell.length_b   1.000
_cell.length_c   1.000
_cell.angle_alpha   90.00
_cell.angle_beta   90.00
_cell.angle_gamma   90.00
#
_symmetry.space_group_name_H-M   'P 1'
#
loop_
_entity.id
_entity.type
_entity.pdbx_description
1 polymer ?
#
loop_
_entity_poly.entity_id
_entity_poly.type
_entity_poly.pdbx_seq_one_letter_code
_entity_poly.pdbx_strand_id
1 'polypeptide(L)'
;MPTWLGLIIFMFWNAIVCNFSSFYYYRLSSKNEDLVYLDRLNNTINFTEQTNNEPPFKDEFANAAFPVGEFSLNVRFLTKTQGVGKIASLVLIHENIAQYNDVPWVHIHALSEYHSTVDDVIKQWARYQRYLDLSLPLPDSPNLELYRKNDQSTREFDIKNKRPERFWCDFSYDQQRDIERELINNPFYDDQYELSKKMLDIYDLVCPWLQFSAKQRNKKMNVPASIGDILVSIRQLLIGI
;
A
#
# COMPACT_ATOMS: atom_id res chain seq x y z
N MET A 1 -4.81 34.61 41.94
CA MET A 1 -5.22 34.88 40.55
C MET A 1 -6.74 34.86 40.46
N PRO A 2 -7.38 35.72 39.66
CA PRO A 2 -8.82 35.66 39.44
C PRO A 2 -9.20 34.32 38.77
N THR A 3 -10.27 33.68 39.25
CA THR A 3 -10.74 32.37 38.75
C THR A 3 -11.10 32.38 37.25
N TRP A 4 -11.58 33.52 36.75
CA TRP A 4 -11.88 33.71 35.32
C TRP A 4 -10.64 33.67 34.43
N LEU A 5 -9.49 34.12 34.95
CA LEU A 5 -8.22 34.07 34.22
C LEU A 5 -7.74 32.61 34.07
N GLY A 6 -7.94 31.78 35.10
CA GLY A 6 -7.62 30.36 35.06
C GLY A 6 -8.47 29.58 34.05
N LEU A 7 -9.76 29.92 33.92
CA LEU A 7 -10.63 29.31 32.91
C LEU A 7 -10.22 29.67 31.48
N ILE A 8 -9.85 30.93 31.22
CA ILE A 8 -9.37 31.36 29.90
C ILE A 8 -8.06 30.63 29.54
N ILE A 9 -7.12 30.53 30.48
CA ILE A 9 -5.86 29.80 30.28
C ILE A 9 -6.14 28.32 30.01
N PHE A 10 -7.06 27.70 30.75
CA PHE A 10 -7.43 26.29 30.54
C PHE A 10 -8.07 26.06 29.17
N MET A 11 -8.95 26.96 28.72
CA MET A 11 -9.58 26.87 27.39
C MET A 11 -8.56 27.06 26.27
N PHE A 12 -7.64 28.02 26.40
CA PHE A 12 -6.55 28.19 25.44
C PHE A 12 -5.59 27.00 25.43
N TRP A 13 -5.25 26.47 26.60
CA TRP A 13 -4.42 25.28 26.73
C TRP A 13 -5.09 24.07 26.08
N ASN A 14 -6.39 23.85 26.30
CA ASN A 14 -7.12 22.76 25.68
C ASN A 14 -7.22 22.94 24.15
N ALA A 15 -7.54 24.15 23.68
CA ALA A 15 -7.62 24.44 22.25
C ALA A 15 -6.27 24.26 21.55
N ILE A 16 -5.15 24.63 22.17
CA ILE A 16 -3.82 24.47 21.59
C ILE A 16 -3.34 23.03 21.74
N VAL A 17 -3.32 22.49 22.95
CA VAL A 17 -2.76 21.16 23.21
C VAL A 17 -3.61 20.08 22.54
N CYS A 18 -4.93 20.04 22.68
CA CYS A 18 -5.72 18.94 22.10
C CYS A 18 -5.77 18.98 20.56
N ASN A 19 -5.73 20.16 19.93
CA ASN A 19 -5.73 20.26 18.47
C ASN A 19 -4.33 20.15 17.85
N PHE A 20 -3.31 20.78 18.46
CA PHE A 20 -1.95 20.74 17.91
C PHE A 20 -1.12 19.56 18.41
N SER A 21 -1.44 18.93 19.56
CA SER A 21 -0.74 17.69 19.95
C SER A 21 -1.00 16.61 18.93
N SER A 22 -2.24 16.40 18.49
CA SER A 22 -2.57 15.43 17.44
C SER A 22 -1.79 15.71 16.15
N PHE A 23 -1.66 16.98 15.76
CA PHE A 23 -0.86 17.38 14.60
C PHE A 23 0.64 17.18 14.81
N TYR A 24 1.15 17.49 16.01
CA TYR A 24 2.56 17.32 16.37
C TYR A 24 2.93 15.83 16.47
N TYR A 25 2.05 15.01 17.06
CA TYR A 25 2.15 13.56 17.06
C TYR A 25 2.07 12.99 15.65
N TYR A 26 1.16 13.46 14.79
CA TYR A 26 1.10 13.05 13.39
C TYR A 26 2.39 13.40 12.63
N ARG A 27 2.93 14.61 12.83
CA ARG A 27 4.18 15.06 12.19
C ARG A 27 5.42 14.34 12.71
N LEU A 28 5.43 13.96 13.98
CA LEU A 28 6.47 13.10 14.56
C LEU A 28 6.32 11.65 14.10
N SER A 29 5.10 11.13 14.02
CA SER A 29 4.79 9.77 13.54
C SER A 29 5.17 9.60 12.07
N SER A 30 4.79 10.57 11.22
CA SER A 30 5.08 10.55 9.79
C SER A 30 6.58 10.62 9.44
N LYS A 31 7.44 11.08 10.37
CA LYS A 31 8.89 11.09 10.17
C LYS A 31 9.56 9.75 10.52
N ASN A 32 8.85 8.84 11.17
CA ASN A 32 9.38 7.60 11.73
C ASN A 32 8.58 6.36 11.31
N GLU A 33 7.77 6.45 10.24
CA GLU A 33 7.25 5.24 9.64
C GLU A 33 8.40 4.65 8.83
N ASP A 34 9.00 3.58 9.35
CA ASP A 34 9.96 2.77 8.62
C ASP A 34 9.24 2.14 7.41
N LEU A 35 9.22 2.88 6.32
CA LEU A 35 8.55 2.49 5.10
C LEU A 35 9.43 1.50 4.35
N VAL A 36 8.88 0.31 4.14
CA VAL A 36 9.39 -0.69 3.22
C VAL A 36 8.62 -0.58 1.93
N TYR A 37 9.33 -0.52 0.81
CA TYR A 37 8.69 -0.46 -0.49
C TYR A 37 9.44 -1.32 -1.52
N LEU A 38 8.69 -1.75 -2.54
CA LEU A 38 9.18 -2.65 -3.58
C LEU A 38 9.55 -1.83 -4.83
N ASP A 39 10.81 -1.91 -5.24
CA ASP A 39 11.28 -1.36 -6.49
C ASP A 39 11.24 -2.45 -7.57
N ARG A 40 10.26 -2.29 -8.47
CA ARG A 40 10.05 -3.19 -9.61
C ARG A 40 11.14 -3.11 -10.66
N LEU A 41 11.74 -1.94 -10.90
CA LEU A 41 12.72 -1.75 -11.98
C LEU A 41 14.06 -2.38 -11.62
N ASN A 42 14.50 -2.18 -10.38
CA ASN A 42 15.75 -2.73 -9.88
C ASN A 42 15.59 -4.12 -9.23
N ASN A 43 14.35 -4.59 -9.06
CA ASN A 43 14.01 -5.83 -8.36
C ASN A 43 14.60 -5.88 -6.94
N THR A 44 14.43 -4.77 -6.20
CA THR A 44 14.94 -4.58 -4.84
C THR A 44 13.83 -4.25 -3.86
N ILE A 45 14.08 -4.57 -2.60
CA ILE A 45 13.28 -4.15 -1.45
C ILE A 45 14.07 -3.04 -0.76
N ASN A 46 13.45 -1.86 -0.67
CA ASN A 46 14.11 -0.66 -0.19
C ASN A 46 13.54 -0.24 1.17
N PHE A 47 14.41 0.29 2.01
CA PHE A 47 14.14 0.65 3.40
C PHE A 47 14.55 2.07 3.65
N THR A 48 13.60 2.87 4.14
CA THR A 48 13.87 4.25 4.57
C THR A 48 14.71 4.32 5.86
N GLU A 49 14.79 3.23 6.62
CA GLU A 49 15.62 3.13 7.83
C GLU A 49 17.11 2.96 7.49
N GLN A 50 17.98 3.55 8.31
CA GLN A 50 19.42 3.33 8.23
C GLN A 50 19.79 1.96 8.83
N THR A 51 20.58 1.19 8.09
CA THR A 51 21.07 -0.12 8.52
C THR A 51 22.36 0.02 9.34
N ASN A 52 22.58 -0.87 10.32
CA ASN A 52 23.81 -0.88 11.13
C ASN A 52 25.09 -1.01 10.30
N ASN A 53 25.03 -1.82 9.25
CA ASN A 53 26.11 -2.00 8.28
C ASN A 53 25.72 -1.38 6.94
N GLU A 54 26.73 -0.99 6.14
CA GLU A 54 26.47 -0.45 4.82
C GLU A 54 25.70 -1.47 3.96
N PRO A 55 24.55 -1.08 3.40
CA PRO A 55 23.75 -1.98 2.57
C PRO A 55 24.48 -2.28 1.25
N PRO A 56 24.18 -3.41 0.60
CA PRO A 56 24.83 -3.80 -0.65
C PRO A 56 24.55 -2.78 -1.76
N PHE A 57 23.36 -2.18 -1.77
CA PHE A 57 22.98 -1.14 -2.71
C PHE A 57 22.32 0.03 -1.99
N LYS A 58 22.43 1.20 -2.61
CA LYS A 58 21.64 2.38 -2.26
C LYS A 58 20.79 2.78 -3.45
N ASP A 59 19.55 3.14 -3.17
CA ASP A 59 18.64 3.65 -4.20
C ASP A 59 19.02 5.08 -4.62
N GLU A 60 18.24 5.66 -5.53
CA GLU A 60 18.38 7.05 -5.98
C GLU A 60 18.21 8.10 -4.85
N PHE A 61 17.60 7.70 -3.74
CA PHE A 61 17.37 8.52 -2.55
C PHE A 61 18.38 8.25 -1.42
N ALA A 62 19.41 7.44 -1.69
CA ALA A 62 20.41 6.97 -0.74
C ALA A 62 19.88 6.10 0.42
N ASN A 63 18.68 5.53 0.28
CA ASN A 63 18.12 4.53 1.19
C ASN A 63 18.76 3.15 0.97
N ALA A 64 18.66 2.28 1.97
CA ALA A 64 19.15 0.92 1.87
C ALA A 64 18.30 0.10 0.89
N ALA A 65 18.95 -0.53 -0.09
CA ALA A 65 18.31 -1.36 -1.10
C ALA A 65 18.92 -2.77 -1.10
N PHE A 66 18.05 -3.78 -1.09
CA PHE A 66 18.44 -5.18 -1.03
C PHE A 66 17.77 -5.96 -2.17
N PRO A 67 18.48 -6.88 -2.85
CA PRO A 67 17.86 -7.75 -3.85
C PRO A 67 16.73 -8.58 -3.24
N VAL A 68 15.60 -8.71 -3.96
CA VAL A 68 14.45 -9.50 -3.50
C VAL A 68 14.84 -10.95 -3.17
N GLY A 69 15.81 -11.51 -3.92
CA GLY A 69 16.29 -12.88 -3.74
C GLY A 69 16.96 -13.15 -2.40
N GLU A 70 17.37 -12.12 -1.65
CA GLU A 70 17.97 -12.25 -0.31
C GLU A 70 16.91 -12.35 0.81
N PHE A 71 15.62 -12.37 0.46
CA PHE A 71 14.53 -12.45 1.41
C PHE A 71 13.81 -13.80 1.35
N SER A 72 13.62 -14.38 2.52
CA SER A 72 12.80 -15.56 2.74
C SER A 72 11.38 -15.19 3.18
N LEU A 73 10.39 -15.80 2.52
CA LEU A 73 8.97 -15.65 2.86
C LEU A 73 8.62 -16.40 4.14
N ASN A 74 7.99 -15.71 5.09
CA ASN A 74 7.50 -16.31 6.32
C ASN A 74 6.05 -15.92 6.58
N VAL A 75 5.23 -16.90 6.98
CA VAL A 75 3.86 -16.67 7.44
C VAL A 75 3.86 -16.69 8.96
N ARG A 76 3.44 -15.59 9.59
CA ARG A 76 3.33 -15.48 11.05
C ARG A 76 1.88 -15.38 11.48
N PHE A 77 1.50 -16.15 12.48
CA PHE A 77 0.20 -16.03 13.11
C PHE A 77 0.26 -15.01 14.24
N LEU A 78 -0.40 -13.88 14.07
CA LEU A 78 -0.51 -12.83 15.08
C LEU A 78 -1.81 -13.03 15.86
N THR A 79 -1.73 -12.96 17.19
CA THR A 79 -2.90 -12.99 18.06
C THR A 79 -3.40 -11.55 18.24
N LYS A 80 -4.67 -11.27 17.92
CA LYS A 80 -5.25 -9.95 18.24
C LYS A 80 -5.15 -9.69 19.75
N THR A 81 -4.95 -8.44 20.14
CA THR A 81 -4.88 -7.95 21.54
C THR A 81 -6.09 -8.34 22.41
N GLN A 82 -7.18 -8.81 21.81
CA GLN A 82 -8.39 -9.28 22.51
C GLN A 82 -8.56 -10.82 22.50
N GLY A 83 -7.57 -11.61 22.08
CA GLY A 83 -7.57 -13.07 22.25
C GLY A 83 -8.53 -13.89 21.36
N VAL A 84 -9.37 -13.25 20.54
CA VAL A 84 -10.45 -13.92 19.78
C VAL A 84 -10.10 -14.19 18.29
N GLY A 85 -8.84 -14.07 17.88
CA GLY A 85 -8.47 -14.46 16.50
C GLY A 85 -6.98 -14.52 16.24
N LYS A 86 -6.57 -15.56 15.51
CA LYS A 86 -5.26 -15.66 14.85
C LYS A 86 -5.39 -15.04 13.46
N ILE A 87 -4.60 -14.02 13.17
CA ILE A 87 -4.44 -13.42 11.85
C ILE A 87 -3.18 -14.01 11.23
N ALA A 88 -3.22 -14.45 9.97
CA ALA A 88 -2.00 -14.80 9.25
C ALA A 88 -1.40 -13.51 8.65
N SER A 89 -0.11 -13.27 8.85
CA SER A 89 0.61 -12.12 8.31
C SER A 89 1.76 -12.60 7.44
N LEU A 90 1.92 -11.97 6.28
CA LEU A 90 3.13 -12.07 5.48
C LEU A 90 4.27 -11.35 6.19
N VAL A 91 5.48 -11.93 6.20
CA VAL A 91 6.70 -11.33 6.73
C VAL A 91 7.85 -11.72 5.81
N LEU A 92 8.59 -10.75 5.27
CA LEU A 92 9.82 -11.02 4.53
C LEU A 92 10.99 -10.93 5.50
N ILE A 93 11.84 -11.96 5.54
CA ILE A 93 12.99 -11.99 6.43
C ILE A 93 14.25 -12.03 5.59
N HIS A 94 15.11 -11.05 5.76
CA HIS A 94 16.42 -11.04 5.11
C HIS A 94 17.28 -12.21 5.62
N GLU A 95 17.94 -12.95 4.73
CA GLU A 95 18.74 -14.14 5.09
C GLU A 95 19.87 -13.78 6.08
N ASN A 96 20.53 -12.66 5.85
CA ASN A 96 21.59 -12.12 6.71
C ASN A 96 21.07 -11.16 7.80
N ILE A 97 20.05 -11.58 8.56
CA ILE A 97 19.43 -10.75 9.62
C ILE A 97 20.47 -10.24 10.64
N ALA A 98 21.41 -11.10 11.04
CA ALA A 98 22.45 -10.77 12.03
C ALA A 98 23.43 -9.68 11.54
N GLN A 99 23.52 -9.46 10.22
CA GLN A 99 24.43 -8.50 9.63
C GLN A 99 23.79 -7.12 9.49
N TYR A 100 22.52 -7.02 9.08
CA TYR A 100 21.97 -5.74 8.63
C TYR A 100 21.06 -5.02 9.63
N ASN A 101 20.66 -5.68 10.73
CA ASN A 101 20.16 -5.05 11.96
C ASN A 101 19.61 -6.14 12.92
N ASP A 102 19.79 -5.95 14.23
CA ASP A 102 18.93 -6.52 15.30
C ASP A 102 17.50 -5.92 15.25
N VAL A 103 17.03 -5.48 14.07
CA VAL A 103 15.68 -4.94 13.90
C VAL A 103 14.70 -6.09 14.07
N PRO A 104 13.64 -5.88 14.86
CA PRO A 104 12.67 -6.90 15.20
C PRO A 104 11.81 -7.20 13.97
N TRP A 105 12.32 -8.02 13.06
CA TRP A 105 11.64 -8.53 11.88
C TRP A 105 11.24 -7.42 10.90
N VAL A 106 11.60 -7.58 9.62
CA VAL A 106 10.93 -6.83 8.57
C VAL A 106 9.53 -7.41 8.46
N HIS A 107 8.63 -6.93 9.33
CA HIS A 107 7.23 -6.97 9.03
C HIS A 107 7.04 -6.06 7.83
N ILE A 108 7.16 -6.62 6.63
CA ILE A 108 6.29 -6.18 5.56
C ILE A 108 4.91 -6.59 6.05
N HIS A 109 4.34 -5.79 6.95
CA HIS A 109 2.91 -5.61 7.01
C HIS A 109 2.59 -5.17 5.59
N ALA A 110 2.33 -6.16 4.74
CA ALA A 110 1.72 -5.98 3.45
C ALA A 110 0.68 -4.89 3.67
N LEU A 111 0.76 -3.83 2.88
CA LEU A 111 0.02 -2.55 2.91
C LEU A 111 -1.51 -2.73 2.88
N SER A 112 -2.03 -3.60 3.73
CA SER A 112 -3.29 -4.31 3.63
C SER A 112 -3.61 -4.85 5.02
N GLU A 113 -4.37 -4.03 5.72
CA GLU A 113 -5.05 -4.35 6.96
C GLU A 113 -5.80 -5.70 6.80
N TYR A 114 -5.57 -6.66 7.71
CA TYR A 114 -6.42 -7.84 7.96
C TYR A 114 -6.42 -9.00 6.92
N HIS A 115 -5.36 -9.81 6.85
CA HIS A 115 -5.46 -11.15 6.23
C HIS A 115 -5.94 -12.21 7.25
N SER A 116 -7.20 -12.62 7.14
CA SER A 116 -7.83 -13.56 8.09
C SER A 116 -7.42 -15.03 7.90
N THR A 117 -6.90 -15.42 6.73
CA THR A 117 -6.56 -16.81 6.41
C THR A 117 -5.16 -16.96 5.79
N VAL A 118 -4.62 -18.19 5.79
CA VAL A 118 -3.34 -18.51 5.14
C VAL A 118 -3.43 -18.34 3.62
N ASP A 119 -4.58 -18.67 3.02
CA ASP A 119 -4.79 -18.55 1.57
C ASP A 119 -4.74 -17.09 1.12
N ASP A 120 -5.30 -16.17 1.91
CA ASP A 120 -5.20 -14.72 1.65
C ASP A 120 -3.75 -14.24 1.61
N VAL A 121 -2.91 -14.78 2.50
CA VAL A 121 -1.48 -14.45 2.57
C VAL A 121 -0.72 -14.97 1.35
N ILE A 122 -1.05 -16.18 0.87
CA ILE A 122 -0.43 -16.75 -0.34
C ILE A 122 -0.88 -15.97 -1.58
N LYS A 123 -2.17 -15.63 -1.70
CA LYS A 123 -2.71 -14.78 -2.78
C LYS A 123 -2.00 -13.42 -2.80
N GLN A 124 -1.77 -12.82 -1.63
CA GLN A 124 -1.05 -11.55 -1.51
C GLN A 124 0.42 -11.67 -1.94
N TRP A 125 1.11 -12.77 -1.61
CA TRP A 125 2.48 -13.00 -2.04
C TRP A 125 2.60 -13.16 -3.56
N ALA A 126 1.71 -13.93 -4.19
CA ALA A 126 1.67 -14.10 -5.64
C ALA A 126 1.56 -12.73 -6.36
N ARG A 127 0.71 -11.85 -5.83
CA ARG A 127 0.57 -10.47 -6.33
C ARG A 127 1.87 -9.66 -6.22
N TYR A 128 2.65 -9.83 -5.16
CA TYR A 128 3.95 -9.17 -5.01
C TYR A 128 5.01 -9.73 -5.96
N GLN A 129 5.10 -11.04 -6.10
CA GLN A 129 6.02 -11.67 -7.04
C GLN A 129 5.75 -11.18 -8.47
N ARG A 130 4.49 -11.05 -8.85
CA ARG A 130 4.08 -10.48 -10.12
C ARG A 130 4.42 -8.99 -10.24
N TYR A 131 4.17 -8.21 -9.19
CA TYR A 131 4.56 -6.80 -9.17
C TYR A 131 6.08 -6.63 -9.37
N LEU A 132 6.91 -7.58 -8.96
CA LEU A 132 8.36 -7.56 -9.17
C LEU A 132 8.79 -8.13 -10.52
N ASP A 133 7.97 -8.99 -11.15
CA ASP A 133 8.26 -9.56 -12.46
C ASP A 133 7.94 -8.57 -13.60
N LEU A 134 8.99 -8.03 -14.22
CA LEU A 134 8.90 -7.11 -15.36
C LEU A 134 8.31 -7.75 -16.62
N SER A 135 8.39 -9.07 -16.76
CA SER A 135 7.89 -9.80 -17.92
C SER A 135 6.35 -9.90 -17.95
N LEU A 136 5.74 -9.73 -16.78
CA LEU A 136 4.29 -9.75 -16.61
C LEU A 136 3.75 -8.33 -16.42
N PRO A 137 2.53 -8.02 -16.86
CA PRO A 137 1.93 -6.73 -16.59
C PRO A 137 1.63 -6.59 -15.09
N LEU A 138 1.53 -5.36 -14.60
CA LEU A 138 1.20 -5.05 -13.21
C LEU A 138 -0.13 -5.69 -12.81
N PRO A 139 -0.27 -6.14 -11.55
CA PRO A 139 -1.55 -6.62 -11.03
C PRO A 139 -2.68 -5.59 -11.28
N ASP A 140 -3.83 -6.05 -11.75
CA ASP A 140 -4.97 -5.17 -11.99
C ASP A 140 -5.69 -4.82 -10.69
N SER A 141 -5.33 -3.68 -10.11
CA SER A 141 -5.85 -3.25 -8.82
C SER A 141 -6.02 -1.73 -8.69
N PRO A 142 -6.93 -1.27 -7.82
CA PRO A 142 -7.23 0.16 -7.68
C PRO A 142 -6.02 1.03 -7.34
N ASN A 143 -5.14 0.55 -6.46
CA ASN A 143 -3.93 1.27 -6.04
C ASN A 143 -2.86 1.40 -7.13
N LEU A 144 -2.86 0.52 -8.15
CA LEU A 144 -1.88 0.53 -9.22
C LEU A 144 -2.37 1.26 -10.48
N GLU A 145 -3.67 1.57 -10.56
CA GLU A 145 -4.33 2.14 -11.74
C GLU A 145 -3.59 3.35 -12.33
N LEU A 146 -3.18 4.30 -11.49
CA LEU A 146 -2.52 5.52 -11.94
C LEU A 146 -1.12 5.27 -12.52
N TYR A 147 -0.48 4.16 -12.15
CA TYR A 147 0.87 3.79 -12.54
C TYR A 147 0.89 2.82 -13.73
N ARG A 148 -0.23 2.17 -14.07
CA ARG A 148 -0.33 1.20 -15.18
C ARG A 148 0.17 1.74 -16.50
N LYS A 149 -0.13 3.01 -16.81
CA LYS A 149 0.31 3.67 -18.05
C LYS A 149 1.83 3.91 -18.13
N ASN A 150 2.50 3.95 -16.98
CA ASN A 150 3.94 4.21 -16.89
C ASN A 150 4.75 2.92 -17.11
N ASP A 151 4.17 1.76 -16.79
CA ASP A 151 4.80 0.46 -16.97
C ASP A 151 4.61 -0.05 -18.41
N GLN A 152 5.72 -0.37 -19.09
CA GLN A 152 5.69 -0.71 -20.51
C GLN A 152 4.92 -2.00 -20.79
N SER A 153 5.19 -3.08 -20.05
CA SER A 153 4.54 -4.38 -20.26
C SER A 153 3.03 -4.30 -19.96
N THR A 154 2.66 -3.54 -18.93
CA THR A 154 1.26 -3.23 -18.60
C THR A 154 0.57 -2.44 -19.70
N ARG A 155 1.22 -1.40 -20.23
CA ARG A 155 0.64 -0.57 -21.29
C ARG A 155 0.39 -1.38 -22.58
N GLU A 156 1.34 -2.22 -22.99
CA GLU A 156 1.18 -3.08 -24.16
C GLU A 156 0.05 -4.09 -23.97
N PHE A 157 -0.06 -4.68 -22.78
CA PHE A 157 -1.16 -5.56 -22.41
C PHE A 157 -2.52 -4.87 -22.42
N ASP A 158 -2.62 -3.66 -21.83
CA ASP A 158 -3.86 -2.90 -21.76
C ASP A 158 -4.36 -2.48 -23.15
N ILE A 159 -3.46 -2.08 -24.06
CA ILE A 159 -3.78 -1.77 -25.46
C ILE A 159 -4.29 -3.01 -26.19
N LYS A 160 -3.60 -4.15 -26.05
CA LYS A 160 -3.97 -5.40 -26.71
C LYS A 160 -5.36 -5.88 -26.29
N ASN A 161 -5.70 -5.72 -25.01
CA ASN A 161 -6.96 -6.19 -24.44
C ASN A 161 -8.08 -5.13 -24.42
N LYS A 162 -7.84 -3.94 -24.98
CA LYS A 162 -8.79 -2.82 -25.02
C LYS A 162 -9.34 -2.47 -23.62
N ARG A 163 -8.49 -2.54 -22.60
CA ARG A 163 -8.85 -2.20 -21.23
C ARG A 163 -9.14 -0.69 -21.12
N PRO A 164 -10.20 -0.26 -20.42
CA PRO A 164 -10.43 1.17 -20.15
C PRO A 164 -9.31 1.77 -19.28
N GLU A 165 -8.77 2.93 -19.68
CA GLU A 165 -7.64 3.60 -18.98
C GLU A 165 -7.96 3.97 -17.52
N ARG A 166 -9.23 4.24 -17.22
CA ARG A 166 -9.70 4.68 -15.90
C ARG A 166 -10.69 3.71 -15.26
N PHE A 167 -10.57 2.42 -15.59
CA PHE A 167 -11.47 1.37 -15.10
C PHE A 167 -11.70 1.48 -13.59
N TRP A 168 -10.65 1.40 -12.76
CA TRP A 168 -10.81 1.45 -11.30
C TRP A 168 -11.17 2.85 -10.80
N CYS A 169 -10.61 3.88 -11.42
CA CYS A 169 -10.84 5.28 -11.05
C CYS A 169 -12.29 5.76 -11.24
N ASP A 170 -13.09 5.06 -12.05
CA ASP A 170 -14.49 5.41 -12.28
C ASP A 170 -15.43 4.80 -11.23
N PHE A 171 -14.98 3.83 -10.43
CA PHE A 171 -15.74 3.27 -9.30
C PHE A 171 -15.56 4.07 -8.01
N SER A 172 -16.57 4.08 -7.14
CA SER A 172 -16.40 4.54 -5.75
C SER A 172 -15.57 3.53 -4.93
N TYR A 173 -15.01 3.98 -3.81
CA TYR A 173 -14.24 3.09 -2.92
C TYR A 173 -15.06 1.88 -2.46
N ASP A 174 -16.33 2.06 -2.11
CA ASP A 174 -17.20 0.94 -1.73
C ASP A 174 -17.41 -0.04 -2.89
N GLN A 175 -17.60 0.47 -4.12
CA GLN A 175 -17.73 -0.38 -5.31
C GLN A 175 -16.45 -1.15 -5.60
N GLN A 176 -15.27 -0.50 -5.50
CA GLN A 176 -13.98 -1.16 -5.68
C GLN A 176 -13.83 -2.33 -4.70
N ARG A 177 -14.10 -2.07 -3.42
CA ARG A 177 -14.03 -3.08 -2.36
C ARG A 177 -15.03 -4.22 -2.57
N ASP A 178 -16.24 -3.93 -3.03
CA ASP A 178 -17.25 -4.95 -3.31
C ASP A 178 -16.83 -5.83 -4.51
N ILE A 179 -16.30 -5.23 -5.58
CA ILE A 179 -15.74 -5.95 -6.73
C ILE A 179 -14.55 -6.82 -6.30
N GLU A 180 -13.60 -6.27 -5.52
CA GLU A 180 -12.47 -7.03 -5.00
C GLU A 180 -12.93 -8.23 -4.15
N ARG A 181 -13.93 -8.05 -3.28
CA ARG A 181 -14.50 -9.17 -2.51
C ARG A 181 -15.16 -10.21 -3.40
N GLU A 182 -15.85 -9.80 -4.45
CA GLU A 182 -16.47 -10.73 -5.40
C GLU A 182 -15.42 -11.53 -6.17
N LEU A 183 -14.34 -10.86 -6.59
CA LEU A 183 -13.19 -11.48 -7.26
C LEU A 183 -12.42 -12.43 -6.33
N ILE A 184 -12.31 -12.12 -5.04
CA ILE A 184 -11.60 -12.97 -4.07
C ILE A 184 -12.41 -14.23 -3.70
N ASN A 185 -13.74 -14.10 -3.57
CA ASN A 185 -14.61 -15.15 -3.03
C ASN A 185 -15.27 -16.03 -4.11
N ASN A 186 -15.08 -15.75 -5.40
CA ASN A 186 -15.75 -16.50 -6.44
C ASN A 186 -15.00 -17.83 -6.72
N PRO A 187 -15.66 -19.00 -6.58
CA PRO A 187 -15.03 -20.32 -6.70
C PRO A 187 -14.37 -20.59 -8.06
N PHE A 188 -14.86 -19.96 -9.13
CA PHE A 188 -14.22 -20.03 -10.45
C PHE A 188 -12.77 -19.54 -10.39
N TYR A 189 -12.48 -18.57 -9.53
CA TYR A 189 -11.14 -18.02 -9.31
C TYR A 189 -10.29 -18.86 -8.37
N ASP A 190 -10.89 -19.63 -7.46
CA ASP A 190 -10.16 -20.61 -6.65
C ASP A 190 -9.70 -21.80 -7.51
N ASP A 191 -10.54 -22.27 -8.44
CA ASP A 191 -10.18 -23.31 -9.41
C ASP A 191 -9.10 -22.81 -10.39
N GLN A 192 -9.26 -21.58 -10.90
CA GLN A 192 -8.23 -20.95 -11.72
C GLN A 192 -6.93 -20.75 -10.94
N TYR A 193 -6.97 -20.34 -9.67
CA TYR A 193 -5.82 -20.19 -8.77
C TYR A 193 -5.08 -21.51 -8.54
N GLU A 194 -5.78 -22.63 -8.40
CA GLU A 194 -5.14 -23.95 -8.33
C GLU A 194 -4.50 -24.35 -9.68
N LEU A 195 -5.06 -23.93 -10.82
CA LEU A 195 -4.39 -23.98 -12.12
C LEU A 195 -3.22 -22.97 -12.23
N SER A 196 -3.36 -21.83 -11.56
CA SER A 196 -2.46 -20.67 -11.49
C SER A 196 -1.29 -20.87 -10.51
N LYS A 197 -1.24 -21.99 -9.77
CA LYS A 197 0.01 -22.49 -9.19
C LYS A 197 1.14 -22.59 -10.23
N LYS A 198 0.81 -22.59 -11.54
CA LYS A 198 1.74 -22.41 -12.66
C LYS A 198 1.77 -21.01 -13.31
N MET A 199 0.81 -20.12 -13.05
CA MET A 199 0.68 -18.77 -13.63
C MET A 199 0.09 -17.78 -12.60
N LEU A 200 0.85 -16.73 -12.28
CA LEU A 200 0.92 -16.18 -10.92
C LEU A 200 -0.10 -15.08 -10.50
N ASP A 201 -1.32 -14.98 -11.04
CA ASP A 201 -2.34 -14.09 -10.43
C ASP A 201 -3.77 -14.33 -10.95
N ILE A 202 -4.75 -14.17 -10.07
CA ILE A 202 -6.19 -14.28 -10.34
C ILE A 202 -6.67 -13.10 -11.22
N TYR A 203 -6.19 -11.88 -10.97
CA TYR A 203 -6.81 -10.65 -11.51
C TYR A 203 -6.69 -10.46 -13.03
N ASP A 204 -5.61 -10.95 -13.67
CA ASP A 204 -5.50 -10.89 -15.14
C ASP A 204 -6.30 -11.97 -15.86
N LEU A 205 -6.49 -13.13 -15.22
CA LEU A 205 -7.33 -14.19 -15.80
C LEU A 205 -8.79 -13.76 -15.87
N VAL A 206 -9.22 -12.85 -15.00
CA VAL A 206 -10.61 -12.37 -14.97
C VAL A 206 -10.87 -11.26 -15.98
N CYS A 207 -9.86 -10.42 -16.26
CA CYS A 207 -10.04 -9.16 -16.97
C CYS A 207 -11.28 -8.41 -16.44
N PRO A 208 -11.27 -7.88 -15.19
CA PRO A 208 -12.46 -7.38 -14.50
C PRO A 208 -13.28 -6.37 -15.30
N TRP A 209 -12.62 -5.61 -16.18
CA TRP A 209 -13.27 -4.68 -17.11
C TRP A 209 -14.21 -5.32 -18.16
N LEU A 210 -14.18 -6.65 -18.32
CA LEU A 210 -15.15 -7.39 -19.13
C LEU A 210 -16.45 -7.69 -18.38
N GLN A 211 -16.37 -7.86 -17.05
CA GLN A 211 -17.50 -8.25 -16.20
C GLN A 211 -18.15 -7.04 -15.52
N PHE A 212 -17.35 -6.07 -15.12
CA PHE A 212 -17.79 -4.92 -14.35
C PHE A 212 -17.76 -3.65 -15.19
N SER A 213 -18.77 -2.80 -14.99
CA SER A 213 -18.80 -1.44 -15.53
C SER A 213 -19.29 -0.47 -14.46
N ALA A 214 -18.67 0.71 -14.38
CA ALA A 214 -19.05 1.70 -13.39
C ALA A 214 -20.49 2.19 -13.65
N LYS A 215 -21.37 2.04 -12.65
CA LYS A 215 -22.79 2.40 -12.77
C LYS A 215 -23.01 3.90 -13.00
N GLN A 216 -22.09 4.77 -12.59
CA GLN A 216 -22.13 6.21 -12.85
C GLN A 216 -20.71 6.78 -12.93
N ARG A 217 -20.46 7.60 -13.95
CA ARG A 217 -19.24 8.39 -14.10
C ARG A 217 -19.20 9.42 -12.99
N ASN A 218 -18.28 9.31 -12.03
CA ASN A 218 -18.05 10.37 -11.05
C ASN A 218 -17.78 11.68 -11.84
N LYS A 219 -18.74 12.61 -11.82
CA LYS A 219 -18.58 13.94 -12.43
C LYS A 219 -17.33 14.53 -11.77
N LYS A 220 -16.32 14.92 -12.57
CA LYS A 220 -15.21 15.72 -12.04
C LYS A 220 -15.83 16.83 -11.20
N MET A 221 -15.58 16.84 -9.90
CA MET A 221 -15.98 17.97 -9.08
C MET A 221 -15.28 19.18 -9.69
N ASN A 222 -16.07 20.13 -10.18
CA ASN A 222 -15.55 21.38 -10.72
C ASN A 222 -15.13 22.23 -9.51
N VAL A 223 -14.04 21.84 -8.87
CA VAL A 223 -13.44 22.60 -7.78
C VAL A 223 -12.86 23.85 -8.45
N PRO A 224 -13.34 25.06 -8.11
CA PRO A 224 -12.76 26.30 -8.62
C PRO A 224 -11.25 26.29 -8.38
N ALA A 225 -10.46 26.71 -9.37
CA ALA A 225 -9.00 26.75 -9.27
C ALA A 225 -8.53 27.41 -7.96
N SER A 226 -9.24 28.46 -7.52
CA SER A 226 -8.99 29.15 -6.25
C SER A 226 -9.07 28.25 -5.01
N ILE A 227 -10.01 27.30 -4.95
CA ILE A 227 -10.12 26.37 -3.82
C ILE A 227 -9.02 25.30 -3.90
N GLY A 228 -8.68 24.85 -5.11
CA GLY A 228 -7.53 23.98 -5.34
C GLY A 228 -6.21 24.63 -4.90
N ASP A 229 -5.99 25.88 -5.28
CA ASP A 229 -4.80 26.66 -4.95
C ASP A 229 -4.72 26.96 -3.46
N ILE A 230 -5.86 27.20 -2.79
CA ILE A 230 -5.93 27.35 -1.33
C ILE A 230 -5.57 26.04 -0.65
N LEU A 231 -6.10 24.90 -1.10
CA LEU A 231 -5.79 23.60 -0.51
C LEU A 231 -4.32 23.20 -0.74
N VAL A 232 -3.76 23.51 -1.91
CA VAL A 232 -2.33 23.31 -2.22
C VAL A 232 -1.46 24.23 -1.38
N SER A 233 -1.81 25.52 -1.25
CA SER A 233 -1.06 26.48 -0.43
C SER A 233 -1.12 26.13 1.06
N ILE A 234 -2.27 25.70 1.56
CA ILE A 234 -2.42 25.18 2.93
C ILE A 234 -1.57 23.93 3.11
N ARG A 235 -1.55 23.03 2.13
CA ARG A 235 -0.72 21.82 2.17
C ARG A 235 0.78 22.15 2.11
N GLN A 236 1.21 23.14 1.32
CA GLN A 236 2.60 23.63 1.26
C GLN A 236 3.03 24.27 2.58
N LEU A 237 2.19 25.14 3.16
CA LEU A 237 2.40 25.72 4.50
C LEU A 237 2.47 24.67 5.60
N LEU A 238 1.64 23.62 5.52
CA LEU A 238 1.63 22.54 6.51
C LEU A 238 2.84 21.58 6.37
N ILE A 239 3.31 21.34 5.15
CA ILE A 239 4.49 20.51 4.86
C ILE A 239 5.81 21.28 5.06
N GLY A 240 5.80 22.61 4.97
CA GLY A 240 6.97 23.47 5.17
C GLY A 240 7.84 23.63 3.91
N ILE A 241 7.20 23.86 2.77
CA ILE A 241 7.83 24.44 1.56
C ILE A 241 7.29 25.86 1.41
#